data_AF-A0A0B8QJR9-F1
#
_entry.id   AF-A0A0B8QJR9-F1
#
_cell.length_a   1.000
_cell.length_b   1.000
_cell.length_c   1.000
_cell.angle_alpha   90.00
_cell.angle_beta   90.00
_cell.angle_gamma   90.00
#
_symmetry.space_group_name_H-M   'P 1'
#
loop_
_entity.id
_entity.type
_entity.pdbx_description
1 polymer ?
#
loop_
_entity_poly.entity_id
_entity_poly.type
_entity_poly.pdbx_seq_one_letter_code
_entity_poly.pdbx_strand_id
1 'polypeptide(L)' 'MAKAGVDKIGIGALIGLDNWRVDSFFVAAHLDYLERTYWRTRYSISLPRLRPCEVECNLNQY' A
#
# COMPACT_ATOMS: atom_id res chain seq x y z
N MET A 1 -1.53 16.81 3.44
CA MET A 1 -0.40 15.87 3.26
C MET A 1 0.63 16.47 2.29
N ALA A 2 0.39 16.53 0.98
CA ALA A 2 1.33 17.13 0.04
C ALA A 2 1.52 18.66 0.18
N LYS A 3 0.50 19.41 0.64
CA LYS A 3 0.60 20.85 0.96
C LYS A 3 1.65 21.22 2.02
N ALA A 4 2.11 20.27 2.82
CA ALA A 4 3.08 20.51 3.89
C ALA A 4 4.56 20.43 3.43
N GLY A 5 4.82 20.41 2.12
CA GLY A 5 6.19 20.30 1.58
C GLY A 5 6.75 18.88 1.66
N VAL A 6 5.89 17.85 1.64
CA VAL A 6 6.33 16.46 1.64
C VAL A 6 6.93 16.11 0.27
N ASP A 7 8.22 15.78 0.25
CA ASP A 7 8.97 15.46 -0.98
C ASP A 7 8.62 14.09 -1.57
N LYS A 8 8.19 13.13 -0.73
CA LYS A 8 7.88 11.77 -1.14
C LYS A 8 6.64 11.21 -0.45
N ILE A 9 5.71 10.69 -1.23
CA ILE A 9 4.48 10.04 -0.75
C ILE A 9 4.50 8.57 -1.16
N GLY A 10 4.31 7.68 -0.19
CA GLY A 10 4.10 6.25 -0.42
C GLY A 10 2.61 5.93 -0.41
N ILE A 11 2.13 5.24 -1.42
CA ILE A 11 0.75 4.74 -1.53
C ILE A 11 0.78 3.25 -1.82
N GLY A 12 -0.19 2.52 -1.28
CA GLY A 12 -0.25 1.08 -1.48
C GLY A 12 -1.51 0.45 -0.94
N ALA A 13 -1.84 -0.73 -1.43
CA ALA A 13 -2.91 -1.57 -0.91
C ALA A 13 -2.35 -2.92 -0.47
N LEU A 14 -2.89 -3.44 0.64
CA LEU A 14 -2.54 -4.75 1.16
C LEU A 14 -3.30 -5.83 0.39
N ILE A 15 -2.63 -6.42 -0.60
CA ILE A 15 -3.19 -7.45 -1.46
C ILE A 15 -3.41 -8.73 -0.65
N GLY A 16 -4.61 -9.31 -0.75
CA GLY A 16 -4.95 -10.58 -0.11
C GLY A 16 -5.99 -10.48 1.00
N LEU A 17 -6.49 -9.27 1.30
CA LEU A 17 -7.71 -9.08 2.09
C LEU A 17 -8.97 -9.26 1.22
N ASP A 18 -8.95 -8.71 0.01
CA ASP A 18 -10.05 -8.79 -0.98
C ASP A 18 -9.49 -9.00 -2.40
N ASN A 19 -10.32 -8.82 -3.43
CA ASN A 19 -9.94 -8.93 -4.83
C ASN A 19 -8.87 -7.90 -5.21
N TRP A 20 -7.65 -8.41 -5.41
CA TRP A 20 -6.47 -7.64 -5.78
C TRP A 20 -6.66 -6.69 -6.98
N ARG A 21 -7.56 -7.00 -7.92
CA ARG A 21 -7.82 -6.15 -9.09
C ARG A 21 -8.48 -4.84 -8.71
N VAL A 22 -9.42 -4.92 -7.78
CA VAL A 22 -10.20 -3.78 -7.29
C VAL A 22 -9.29 -2.87 -6.48
N ASP A 23 -8.54 -3.45 -5.54
CA ASP A 23 -7.57 -2.71 -4.72
C ASP A 23 -6.50 -2.02 -5.57
N SER A 24 -5.93 -2.72 -6.56
CA SER A 24 -4.93 -2.14 -7.46
C SER A 24 -5.50 -0.99 -8.31
N PHE A 25 -6.75 -1.12 -8.75
CA PHE A 25 -7.43 -0.07 -9.53
C PHE A 25 -7.64 1.20 -8.70
N PHE A 26 -8.13 1.07 -7.47
CA PHE A 26 -8.34 2.23 -6.60
C PHE A 26 -7.02 2.91 -6.20
N VAL A 27 -5.95 2.13 -5.99
CA VAL A 27 -4.59 2.68 -5.78
C VAL A 27 -4.12 3.48 -6.98
N ALA A 28 -4.30 2.97 -8.20
CA ALA A 28 -3.93 3.67 -9.43
C ALA A 28 -4.75 4.96 -9.63
N ALA A 29 -6.06 4.91 -9.39
CA ALA A 29 -6.93 6.08 -9.48
C ALA A 29 -6.54 7.16 -8.44
N HIS A 30 -6.17 6.74 -7.23
CA HIS A 30 -5.69 7.67 -6.20
C HIS A 30 -4.35 8.31 -6.61
N LEU A 31 -3.46 7.53 -7.21
CA LEU A 31 -2.18 8.03 -7.72
C LEU A 31 -2.39 9.08 -8.83
N ASP A 32 -3.24 8.81 -9.82
CA ASP A 32 -3.56 9.76 -10.91
C ASP A 32 -4.10 11.09 -10.35
N TYR A 33 -4.97 11.04 -9.34
CA TYR A 33 -5.47 12.25 -8.68
C TYR A 33 -4.35 13.06 -8.01
N LEU A 34 -3.42 12.40 -7.32
CA LEU A 34 -2.32 13.06 -6.63
C LEU A 34 -1.28 13.62 -7.60
N GLU A 35 -0.95 12.91 -8.68
CA GLU A 35 -0.05 13.39 -9.72
C GLU A 35 -0.57 14.68 -10.38
N ARG A 36 -1.88 14.76 -10.64
CA ARG A 36 -2.53 15.96 -11.17
C ARG A 36 -2.55 17.12 -10.17
N THR A 37 -2.80 16.83 -8.90
CA THR A 37 -2.97 17.87 -7.87
C THR A 37 -1.63 18.37 -7.32
N TYR A 38 -0.62 17.50 -7.22
CA TYR A 38 0.65 17.74 -6.54
C TYR A 38 1.82 17.21 -7.39
N TRP A 39 2.00 17.83 -8.56
CA TRP A 39 2.99 17.44 -9.57
C TRP A 39 4.47 17.58 -9.17
N ARG A 40 4.77 18.29 -8.08
CA ARG A 40 6.15 18.47 -7.56
C ARG A 40 6.59 17.40 -6.56
N THR A 41 5.67 16.54 -6.11
CA THR A 41 5.95 15.50 -5.12
C THR A 41 6.28 14.17 -5.82
N ARG A 42 7.23 13.40 -5.28
CA ARG A 42 7.56 12.05 -5.79
C ARG A 42 6.63 11.01 -5.19
N TYR A 43 6.14 10.08 -6.00
CA TYR A 43 5.28 8.99 -5.55
C TYR A 43 5.99 7.64 -5.57
N SER A 44 5.62 6.78 -4.63
CA SER A 44 6.07 5.39 -4.56
C SER A 44 4.85 4.49 -4.37
N ILE A 45 4.72 3.44 -5.18
CA ILE A 45 3.66 2.44 -5.03
C ILE A 45 4.21 1.21 -4.30
N SER A 46 3.48 0.71 -3.31
CA SER A 46 3.78 -0.56 -2.64
C SER A 46 2.55 -1.48 -2.66
N LEU A 47 2.76 -2.73 -3.04
CA LEU A 47 1.69 -3.73 -3.10
C LEU A 47 2.06 -4.93 -2.22
N PRO A 48 2.14 -4.74 -0.88
CA PRO A 48 2.43 -5.84 0.02
C PRO A 48 1.34 -6.90 -0.08
N ARG A 49 1.73 -8.18 -0.03
CA ARG A 49 0.79 -9.31 0.01
C ARG A 49 0.66 -9.82 1.44
N LEU A 50 -0.56 -10.12 1.87
CA LEU A 50 -0.81 -10.79 3.13
C LEU A 50 -0.08 -12.14 3.15
N ARG A 51 0.75 -12.34 4.17
CA ARG A 51 1.39 -13.62 4.46
C ARG A 51 0.81 -14.18 5.75
N PRO A 52 0.68 -15.53 5.88
CA PRO A 52 0.28 -16.12 7.14
C PRO A 52 1.22 -15.65 8.24
N CYS A 53 0.65 -15.10 9.32
CA CYS A 53 1.39 -14.80 10.53
C CYS A 53 1.47 -16.11 11.31
N GLU A 54 2.48 -16.93 11.02
CA GLU A 54 2.75 -18.10 11.85
C GLU A 54 3.28 -17.62 13.19
N VAL A 55 2.38 -17.59 14.18
CA VAL A 55 2.79 -17.64 15.58
C VAL A 55 3.35 -19.03 15.78
N GLU A 56 4.65 -19.21 15.56
CA GLU A 56 5.33 -20.43 15.95
C GLU A 56 5.46 -20.45 17.48
N CYS A 57 4.35 -20.67 18.17
CA CYS A 57 4.39 -21.23 19.50
C CYS A 57 4.50 -22.74 19.33
N ASN A 58 5.74 -23.23 19.36
CA ASN A 58 6.08 -24.63 19.59
C ASN A 58 5.45 -25.09 20.93
N LEU A 59 4.17 -25.46 20.90
CA LEU A 59 3.49 -26.22 21.92
C LEU A 59 3.26 -27.61 21.33
N ASN A 60 4.29 -28.45 21.27
CA ASN A 60 4.20 -29.93 21.23
C ASN A 60 5.60 -30.55 21.29
N GLN A 61 6.28 -30.35 22.43
CA GLN A 61 7.31 -31.27 22.88
C GLN A 61 7.00 -31.66 24.34
N TYR A 62 5.91 -32.41 24.53
CA TYR A 62 5.61 -33.22 25.71
C TYR A 62 4.80 -34.44 25.30
#